data_AF-A0A7X1PEA8-F1
#
_entry.id   AF-A0A7X1PEA8-F1
#
_cell.length_a   1.000
_cell.length_b   1.000
_cell.length_c   1.000
_cell.angle_alpha   90.00
_cell.angle_beta   90.00
_cell.angle_gamma   90.00
#
_symmetry.space_group_name_H-M   'P 1'
#
loop_
_entity.id
_entity.type
_entity.pdbx_description
1 polymer ?
#
loop_
_entity_poly.entity_id
_entity_poly.type
_entity_poly.pdbx_seq_one_letter_code
_entity_poly.pdbx_strand_id
1 'polypeptide(L)'
;MPASAAISSSVATLGSRPLLPFILETQPAPAYGGDLLHSILDRLDRLQEMSAHSQVELTSLRELNVEILEALTQYLPLRAEKREEAVRAPETSVPPKLTLRLLGPFEARIGDRVVTAWPGRKARLLLAYLAMERGRLVPRDVLIELFWPGAREGRGANNLSIAVHQIRSSIAAILPLTTQAIIVRQGLYGVDSECVSVDLWDLQSTLDAARRALELKDKPAAQAHLRKAINLYKGDLLASDPYEEWTAEPRRILDTASHQALTWLAAEASTRGNWQETLEFASQMLQRDASDEAAHRLAMDAHLKMGNRSQALQQYQLCVETLRRELGVTPSPETRRLAERLAD
;
A
#
# COMPACT_ATOMS: atom_id res chain seq x y z
N MET A 1 -41.20 41.09 40.97
CA MET A 1 -41.05 39.65 41.27
C MET A 1 -41.98 38.86 40.35
N PRO A 2 -41.59 37.64 39.93
CA PRO A 2 -41.30 37.33 38.53
C PRO A 2 -42.40 36.54 37.83
N ALA A 3 -42.35 36.46 36.49
CA ALA A 3 -42.16 35.22 35.73
C ALA A 3 -42.69 35.33 34.28
N SER A 4 -41.79 35.00 33.34
CA SER A 4 -42.01 34.18 32.14
C SER A 4 -42.93 34.68 31.00
N ALA A 5 -42.35 34.60 29.80
CA ALA A 5 -42.96 34.41 28.47
C ALA A 5 -42.84 35.58 27.48
N ALA A 6 -42.56 35.17 26.23
CA ALA A 6 -42.60 35.90 24.96
C ALA A 6 -41.35 36.70 24.56
N ILE A 7 -40.45 36.04 23.81
CA ILE A 7 -39.84 36.46 22.51
C ILE A 7 -39.35 35.14 21.85
N SER A 8 -40.19 34.38 21.15
CA SER A 8 -40.43 34.42 19.70
C SER A 8 -39.27 34.89 18.82
N SER A 9 -38.87 34.02 17.88
CA SER A 9 -38.10 34.32 16.65
C SER A 9 -36.57 34.45 16.78
N SER A 10 -35.85 33.34 16.59
CA SER A 10 -34.97 33.14 15.42
C SER A 10 -34.31 31.75 15.48
N VAL A 11 -33.98 31.16 14.33
CA VAL A 11 -33.34 29.83 14.12
C VAL A 11 -34.31 28.66 13.94
N ALA A 12 -34.66 28.35 12.69
CA ALA A 12 -34.61 26.98 12.11
C ALA A 12 -35.24 26.97 10.70
N THR A 13 -34.60 27.64 9.74
CA THR A 13 -34.85 27.41 8.31
C THR A 13 -33.75 26.48 7.80
N LEU A 14 -33.86 25.18 8.10
CA LEU A 14 -33.02 24.13 7.51
C LEU A 14 -33.80 22.81 7.52
N GLY A 15 -33.89 22.15 6.37
CA GLY A 15 -34.00 20.69 6.33
C GLY A 15 -35.27 20.11 5.72
N SER A 16 -35.47 20.29 4.41
CA SER A 16 -36.34 19.41 3.62
C SER A 16 -35.50 18.79 2.50
N ARG A 17 -34.85 17.65 2.78
CA ARG A 17 -34.35 16.68 1.79
C ARG A 17 -34.08 15.33 2.49
N PRO A 18 -34.78 14.24 2.15
CA PRO A 18 -34.59 12.95 2.80
C PRO A 18 -33.35 12.21 2.26
N LEU A 19 -32.52 11.70 3.19
CA LEU A 19 -31.28 10.93 2.96
C LEU A 19 -31.54 9.43 2.69
N LEU A 20 -32.65 9.06 2.04
CA LEU A 20 -33.13 7.67 2.06
C LEU A 20 -32.83 6.70 0.91
N PRO A 21 -32.29 7.05 -0.29
CA PRO A 21 -32.09 6.01 -1.31
C PRO A 21 -30.71 5.34 -1.33
N PHE A 22 -29.75 5.68 -0.47
CA PHE A 22 -28.35 5.23 -0.69
C PHE A 22 -27.95 3.90 -0.01
N ILE A 23 -28.80 3.30 0.83
CA ILE A 23 -28.44 2.10 1.59
C ILE A 23 -28.90 0.80 0.92
N LEU A 24 -29.85 0.83 -0.03
CA LEU A 24 -30.56 -0.40 -0.44
C LEU A 24 -30.22 -1.00 -1.81
N GLU A 25 -29.41 -0.35 -2.64
CA GLU A 25 -29.04 -0.93 -3.95
C GLU A 25 -27.56 -1.33 -3.98
N THR A 26 -27.22 -2.47 -3.38
CA THR A 26 -26.25 -3.46 -3.93
C THR A 26 -26.04 -4.68 -3.00
N GLN A 27 -26.94 -5.68 -3.11
CA GLN A 27 -26.65 -7.14 -3.02
C GLN A 27 -26.28 -7.74 -1.63
N PRO A 28 -26.42 -9.08 -1.43
CA PRO A 28 -27.31 -9.68 -0.43
C PRO A 28 -26.69 -9.83 0.97
N ALA A 29 -27.54 -9.74 1.99
CA ALA A 29 -27.19 -10.00 3.38
C ALA A 29 -26.90 -11.49 3.63
N PRO A 30 -25.95 -11.84 4.53
CA PRO A 30 -25.80 -13.21 5.00
C PRO A 30 -27.06 -13.64 5.78
N ALA A 31 -27.41 -14.92 5.64
CA ALA A 31 -28.74 -15.52 5.82
C ALA A 31 -29.35 -15.54 7.25
N TYR A 32 -28.96 -14.68 8.19
CA TYR A 32 -29.62 -14.59 9.51
C TYR A 32 -29.75 -13.17 10.10
N GLY A 33 -29.54 -12.13 9.29
CA GLY A 33 -29.79 -10.73 9.68
C GLY A 33 -30.57 -9.91 8.65
N GLY A 34 -30.93 -10.50 7.52
CA GLY A 34 -31.63 -9.83 6.42
C GLY A 34 -33.08 -9.47 6.76
N ASP A 35 -33.79 -10.35 7.47
CA ASP A 35 -35.23 -10.19 7.71
C ASP A 35 -35.56 -9.01 8.64
N LEU A 36 -34.71 -8.73 9.63
CA LEU A 36 -34.92 -7.65 10.59
C LEU A 36 -34.61 -6.28 9.95
N LEU A 37 -33.51 -6.19 9.19
CA LEU A 37 -33.13 -4.97 8.46
C LEU A 37 -34.12 -4.66 7.34
N HIS A 38 -34.60 -5.67 6.60
CA HIS A 38 -35.67 -5.47 5.62
C HIS A 38 -37.00 -5.10 6.27
N SER A 39 -37.37 -5.72 7.39
CA SER A 39 -38.60 -5.38 8.13
C SER A 39 -38.58 -3.94 8.67
N ILE A 40 -37.43 -3.49 9.18
CA ILE A 40 -37.24 -2.12 9.66
C ILE A 40 -37.29 -1.10 8.51
N LEU A 41 -36.65 -1.40 7.37
CA LEU A 41 -36.63 -0.50 6.22
C LEU A 41 -38.00 -0.43 5.51
N ASP A 42 -38.70 -1.56 5.36
CA ASP A 42 -40.04 -1.64 4.76
C ASP A 42 -41.13 -0.98 5.63
N ARG A 43 -40.89 -0.82 6.94
CA ARG A 43 -41.75 -0.02 7.83
C ARG A 43 -41.37 1.46 7.87
N LEU A 44 -40.09 1.80 7.73
CA LEU A 44 -39.65 3.20 7.59
C LEU A 44 -40.16 3.83 6.29
N ASP A 45 -40.16 3.09 5.18
CA ASP A 45 -40.75 3.54 3.91
C ASP A 45 -42.26 3.74 4.03
N ARG A 46 -42.98 2.79 4.65
CA ARG A 46 -44.43 2.95 4.92
C ARG A 46 -44.75 4.14 5.82
N LEU A 47 -43.89 4.45 6.79
CA LEU A 47 -44.05 5.63 7.66
C LEU A 47 -43.73 6.95 6.92
N GLN A 48 -42.79 6.95 5.98
CA GLN A 48 -42.55 8.10 5.11
C GLN A 48 -43.73 8.37 4.17
N GLU A 49 -44.32 7.32 3.59
CA GLU A 49 -45.54 7.43 2.78
C GLU A 49 -46.74 7.91 3.60
N MET A 50 -46.88 7.44 4.85
CA MET A 50 -47.94 7.88 5.76
C MET A 50 -47.74 9.30 6.29
N SER A 51 -46.51 9.83 6.35
CA SER A 51 -46.23 11.20 6.82
C SER A 51 -46.70 12.31 5.86
N ALA A 52 -47.10 11.95 4.63
CA ALA A 52 -47.65 12.89 3.64
C ALA A 52 -49.11 13.28 3.88
N HIS A 53 -49.84 12.54 4.73
CA HIS A 53 -51.21 12.86 5.13
C HIS A 53 -51.25 13.00 6.66
N SER A 54 -51.71 14.15 7.13
CA SER A 54 -51.55 14.63 8.50
C SER A 54 -51.90 13.63 9.61
N GLN A 55 -51.13 13.73 10.71
CA GLN A 55 -51.25 13.04 12.01
C GLN A 55 -50.76 11.59 12.06
N VAL A 56 -49.43 11.42 12.10
CA VAL A 56 -48.83 10.24 12.75
C VAL A 56 -48.79 10.52 14.26
N GLU A 57 -49.54 9.73 15.04
CA GLU A 57 -49.52 9.80 16.50
C GLU A 57 -48.12 9.50 17.03
N LEU A 58 -47.60 10.41 17.87
CA LEU A 58 -46.29 10.32 18.56
C LEU A 58 -46.03 8.97 19.25
N THR A 59 -47.07 8.18 19.49
CA THR A 59 -47.06 6.84 20.08
C THR A 59 -46.33 5.83 19.18
N SER A 60 -46.62 5.79 17.87
CA SER A 60 -46.03 4.81 16.95
C SER A 60 -44.53 5.06 16.67
N LEU A 61 -44.10 6.33 16.71
CA LEU A 61 -42.68 6.69 16.61
C LEU A 61 -41.89 6.35 17.89
N ARG A 62 -42.56 6.35 19.05
CA ARG A 62 -41.94 5.94 20.32
C ARG A 62 -41.79 4.44 20.42
N GLU A 63 -42.80 3.68 20.00
CA GLU A 63 -42.74 2.21 19.96
C GLU A 63 -41.63 1.72 19.03
N LEU A 64 -41.48 2.33 17.84
CA LEU A 64 -40.42 1.97 16.90
C LEU A 64 -39.00 2.28 17.45
N ASN A 65 -38.82 3.38 18.19
CA ASN A 65 -37.54 3.70 18.81
C ASN A 65 -37.18 2.71 19.94
N VAL A 66 -38.18 2.23 20.69
CA VAL A 66 -37.96 1.23 21.74
C VAL A 66 -37.58 -0.12 21.14
N GLU A 67 -38.26 -0.56 20.09
CA GLU A 67 -37.93 -1.83 19.40
C GLU A 67 -36.55 -1.77 18.70
N ILE A 68 -36.18 -0.64 18.10
CA ILE A 68 -34.83 -0.45 17.52
C ILE A 68 -33.78 -0.48 18.63
N LEU A 69 -34.03 0.16 19.77
CA LEU A 69 -33.12 0.12 20.91
C LEU A 69 -33.03 -1.29 21.52
N GLU A 70 -34.12 -2.04 21.60
CA GLU A 70 -34.11 -3.44 22.05
C GLU A 70 -33.36 -4.35 21.08
N ALA A 71 -33.59 -4.22 19.77
CA ALA A 71 -32.87 -4.95 18.74
C ALA A 71 -31.36 -4.65 18.76
N LEU A 72 -30.98 -3.37 18.94
CA LEU A 72 -29.58 -2.97 19.13
C LEU A 72 -29.00 -3.52 20.44
N THR A 73 -29.79 -3.55 21.51
CA THR A 73 -29.40 -4.10 22.82
C THR A 73 -29.28 -5.63 22.78
N GLN A 74 -29.95 -6.31 21.87
CA GLN A 74 -29.87 -7.76 21.67
C GLN A 74 -28.72 -8.15 20.72
N TYR A 75 -28.36 -7.28 19.76
CA TYR A 75 -27.23 -7.49 18.83
C TYR A 75 -25.86 -7.07 19.37
N LEU A 76 -25.80 -6.09 20.29
CA LEU A 76 -24.55 -5.67 20.96
C LEU A 76 -23.90 -6.76 21.85
N PRO A 77 -24.63 -7.61 22.60
CA PRO A 77 -24.04 -8.68 23.42
C PRO A 77 -23.45 -9.83 22.59
N LEU A 78 -23.96 -10.13 21.40
CA LEU A 78 -23.34 -11.08 20.47
C LEU A 78 -21.94 -10.61 19.99
N ARG A 79 -21.69 -9.29 20.01
CA ARG A 79 -20.33 -8.72 19.83
C ARG A 79 -19.49 -8.80 21.10
N ALA A 80 -20.09 -8.85 22.29
CA ALA A 80 -19.40 -8.97 23.56
C ALA A 80 -18.98 -10.42 23.85
N GLU A 81 -19.79 -11.42 23.53
CA GLU A 81 -19.42 -12.84 23.68
C GLU A 81 -18.29 -13.25 22.72
N LYS A 82 -18.32 -12.77 21.47
CA LYS A 82 -17.15 -12.89 20.56
C LYS A 82 -15.90 -12.17 21.07
N ARG A 83 -16.07 -11.15 21.91
CA ARG A 83 -14.98 -10.44 22.58
C ARG A 83 -14.36 -11.32 23.67
N GLU A 84 -15.18 -12.07 24.42
CA GLU A 84 -14.70 -13.00 25.46
C GLU A 84 -14.01 -14.24 24.86
N GLU A 85 -14.51 -14.79 23.75
CA GLU A 85 -13.83 -15.89 23.04
C GLU A 85 -12.50 -15.44 22.39
N ALA A 86 -12.43 -14.21 21.88
CA ALA A 86 -11.19 -13.64 21.33
C ALA A 86 -10.15 -13.23 22.40
N VAL A 87 -10.60 -12.95 23.63
CA VAL A 87 -9.74 -12.59 24.78
C VAL A 87 -9.13 -13.83 25.47
N ARG A 88 -9.58 -15.05 25.11
CA ARG A 88 -9.05 -16.30 25.68
C ARG A 88 -7.83 -16.87 24.95
N ALA A 89 -7.30 -16.17 23.95
CA ALA A 89 -6.02 -16.49 23.32
C ALA A 89 -4.85 -15.97 24.19
N PRO A 90 -3.73 -16.70 24.29
CA PRO A 90 -2.70 -16.46 25.29
C PRO A 90 -2.14 -15.03 25.24
N GLU A 91 -2.11 -14.42 26.42
CA GLU A 91 -1.52 -13.10 26.71
C GLU A 91 -0.03 -13.10 26.31
N THR A 92 0.31 -12.44 25.19
CA THR A 92 1.61 -11.80 24.86
C THR A 92 1.75 -11.33 23.40
N SER A 93 0.79 -11.55 22.50
CA SER A 93 0.96 -11.07 21.11
C SER A 93 0.47 -9.63 20.94
N VAL A 94 1.39 -8.72 20.63
CA VAL A 94 1.07 -7.44 19.95
C VAL A 94 0.04 -7.73 18.87
N PRO A 95 -1.09 -6.98 18.77
CA PRO A 95 -2.11 -7.24 17.77
C PRO A 95 -1.45 -7.28 16.38
N PRO A 96 -1.77 -8.28 15.53
CA PRO A 96 -1.06 -8.48 14.29
C PRO A 96 -1.24 -7.25 13.38
N LYS A 97 -0.11 -6.62 13.02
CA LYS A 97 -0.10 -5.47 12.10
C LYS A 97 -0.50 -5.91 10.68
N LEU A 98 -1.06 -4.98 9.93
CA LEU A 98 -1.26 -5.14 8.49
C LEU A 98 0.10 -4.98 7.79
N THR A 99 0.62 -6.06 7.23
CA THR A 99 1.86 -6.03 6.43
C THR A 99 1.50 -5.86 4.96
N LEU A 100 2.02 -4.81 4.34
CA LEU A 100 1.91 -4.54 2.91
C LEU A 100 3.24 -4.83 2.22
N ARG A 101 3.18 -5.57 1.12
CA ARG A 101 4.30 -5.72 0.18
C ARG A 101 3.99 -4.93 -1.07
N LEU A 102 4.83 -3.93 -1.33
CA LEU A 102 4.75 -3.08 -2.49
C LEU A 102 5.94 -3.30 -3.43
N LEU A 103 7.03 -3.94 -2.99
CA LEU A 103 8.22 -4.21 -3.82
C LEU A 103 8.04 -5.56 -4.54
N GLY A 104 7.46 -5.50 -5.74
CA GLY A 104 6.95 -6.64 -6.50
C GLY A 104 5.43 -6.61 -6.63
N PRO A 105 4.77 -7.78 -6.79
CA PRO A 105 3.31 -7.85 -6.79
C PRO A 105 2.73 -7.34 -5.47
N PHE A 106 1.64 -6.57 -5.55
CA PHE A 106 0.95 -6.10 -4.34
C PHE A 106 0.46 -7.31 -3.53
N GLU A 107 0.87 -7.38 -2.28
CA GLU A 107 0.37 -8.35 -1.32
C GLU A 107 0.08 -7.66 0.00
N ALA A 108 -0.94 -8.13 0.69
CA ALA A 108 -1.26 -7.63 2.01
C ALA A 108 -1.67 -8.78 2.92
N ARG A 109 -1.12 -8.75 4.14
CA ARG A 109 -1.20 -9.85 5.10
C ARG A 109 -1.50 -9.34 6.49
N ILE A 110 -2.15 -10.16 7.30
CA ILE A 110 -2.31 -9.95 8.74
C ILE A 110 -1.79 -11.20 9.42
N GLY A 111 -0.65 -11.07 10.11
CA GLY A 111 0.13 -12.23 10.53
C GLY A 111 0.45 -13.14 9.35
N ASP A 112 0.05 -14.41 9.44
CA ASP A 112 0.29 -15.40 8.39
C ASP A 112 -0.80 -15.51 7.32
N ARG A 113 -1.86 -14.70 7.42
CA ARG A 113 -3.00 -14.76 6.50
C ARG A 113 -2.88 -13.70 5.42
N VAL A 114 -2.89 -14.13 4.16
CA VAL A 114 -3.05 -13.23 3.01
C VAL A 114 -4.49 -12.72 2.98
N VAL A 115 -4.65 -11.42 2.84
CA VAL A 115 -5.95 -10.84 2.51
C VAL A 115 -6.20 -11.16 1.04
N THR A 116 -7.07 -12.13 0.75
CA THR A 116 -7.38 -12.57 -0.63
C THR A 116 -8.56 -11.82 -1.23
N ALA A 117 -9.54 -11.47 -0.39
CA ALA A 117 -10.68 -10.65 -0.76
C ALA A 117 -10.29 -9.16 -0.76
N TRP A 118 -9.42 -8.76 -1.69
CA TRP A 118 -9.18 -7.33 -1.93
C TRP A 118 -10.36 -6.74 -2.70
N PRO A 119 -10.85 -5.56 -2.31
CA PRO A 119 -11.83 -4.88 -3.11
C PRO A 119 -11.22 -4.43 -4.43
N GLY A 120 -12.07 -4.12 -5.41
CA GLY A 120 -11.67 -3.82 -6.78
C GLY A 120 -10.44 -2.90 -6.91
N ARG A 121 -9.72 -3.03 -8.02
CA ARG A 121 -8.40 -2.43 -8.31
C ARG A 121 -8.13 -1.06 -7.66
N LYS A 122 -9.08 -0.11 -7.71
CA LYS A 122 -8.93 1.25 -7.14
C LYS A 122 -8.74 1.27 -5.62
N ALA A 123 -9.43 0.41 -4.86
CA ALA A 123 -9.26 0.33 -3.41
C ALA A 123 -7.86 -0.16 -3.02
N ARG A 124 -7.36 -1.18 -3.72
CA ARG A 124 -5.99 -1.70 -3.58
C ARG A 124 -4.94 -0.62 -3.87
N LEU A 125 -5.09 0.08 -5.00
CA LEU A 125 -4.15 1.15 -5.39
C LEU A 125 -4.20 2.34 -4.44
N LEU A 126 -5.38 2.71 -3.94
CA LEU A 126 -5.52 3.74 -2.91
C LEU A 126 -4.74 3.37 -1.66
N LEU A 127 -4.87 2.14 -1.16
CA LEU A 127 -4.11 1.68 0.00
C LEU A 127 -2.60 1.72 -0.25
N ALA A 128 -2.15 1.25 -1.42
CA ALA A 128 -0.74 1.28 -1.80
C ALA A 128 -0.19 2.72 -1.86
N TYR A 129 -0.95 3.65 -2.45
CA TYR A 129 -0.56 5.06 -2.52
C TYR A 129 -0.47 5.69 -1.13
N LEU A 130 -1.49 5.51 -0.28
CA LEU A 130 -1.45 6.01 1.10
C LEU A 130 -0.29 5.40 1.90
N ALA A 131 0.04 4.13 1.66
CA ALA A 131 1.19 3.46 2.27
C ALA A 131 2.52 4.08 1.81
N MET A 132 2.65 4.49 0.55
CA MET A 132 3.85 5.15 0.04
C MET A 132 4.11 6.51 0.67
N GLU A 133 3.05 7.24 1.06
CA GLU A 133 3.14 8.54 1.72
C GLU A 133 3.61 8.47 3.19
N ARG A 134 3.98 7.28 3.69
CA ARG A 134 4.65 7.01 4.99
C ARG A 134 4.26 7.99 6.10
N GLY A 135 3.04 7.84 6.61
CA GLY A 135 2.52 8.60 7.74
C GLY A 135 2.10 10.05 7.42
N ARG A 136 2.31 10.53 6.19
CA ARG A 136 1.70 11.79 5.72
C ARG A 136 0.22 11.58 5.43
N LEU A 137 -0.56 12.60 5.74
CA LEU A 137 -1.97 12.64 5.37
C LEU A 137 -2.14 13.39 4.04
N VAL A 138 -2.86 12.77 3.12
CA VAL A 138 -3.13 13.26 1.78
C VAL A 138 -4.52 13.91 1.75
N PRO A 139 -4.67 15.12 1.18
CA PRO A 139 -5.96 15.74 1.00
C PRO A 139 -6.91 14.92 0.13
N ARG A 140 -8.20 14.90 0.50
CA ARG A 140 -9.28 14.25 -0.25
C ARG A 140 -9.26 14.59 -1.73
N ASP A 141 -9.10 15.86 -2.07
CA ASP A 141 -9.24 16.31 -3.46
C ASP A 141 -8.08 15.82 -4.33
N VAL A 142 -6.88 15.68 -3.77
CA VAL A 142 -5.73 15.04 -4.44
C VAL A 142 -6.04 13.57 -4.75
N LEU A 143 -6.61 12.84 -3.80
CA LEU A 143 -6.98 11.43 -4.01
C LEU A 143 -8.10 11.28 -5.03
N ILE A 144 -9.08 12.19 -5.02
CA ILE A 144 -10.18 12.17 -5.99
C ILE A 144 -9.63 12.38 -7.40
N GLU A 145 -8.81 13.41 -7.60
CA GLU A 145 -8.24 13.72 -8.91
C GLU A 145 -7.35 12.58 -9.41
N LEU A 146 -6.54 11.98 -8.52
CA LEU A 146 -5.63 10.89 -8.87
C LEU A 146 -6.38 9.60 -9.27
N PHE A 147 -7.39 9.20 -8.50
CA PHE A 147 -8.02 7.88 -8.67
C PHE A 147 -9.30 7.91 -9.50
N TRP A 148 -10.02 9.03 -9.54
CA TRP A 148 -11.27 9.20 -10.28
C TRP A 148 -11.26 10.54 -11.05
N PRO A 149 -10.32 10.74 -11.99
CA PRO A 149 -10.22 11.98 -12.74
C PRO A 149 -11.51 12.26 -13.51
N GLY A 150 -11.95 13.52 -13.52
CA GLY A 150 -13.15 13.96 -14.24
C GLY A 150 -14.49 13.43 -13.66
N ALA A 151 -14.49 12.87 -12.44
CA ALA A 151 -15.74 12.49 -11.79
C ALA A 151 -16.65 13.73 -11.60
N ARG A 152 -17.94 13.58 -11.94
CA ARG A 152 -18.97 14.61 -11.68
C ARG A 152 -18.98 15.02 -10.20
N GLU A 153 -19.40 16.25 -9.92
CA GLU A 153 -19.48 16.79 -8.56
C GLU A 153 -20.13 15.79 -7.59
N GLY A 154 -19.46 15.55 -6.46
CA GLY A 154 -19.90 14.61 -5.41
C GLY A 154 -19.64 13.12 -5.70
N ARG A 155 -19.49 12.67 -6.96
CA ARG A 155 -19.25 11.24 -7.27
C ARG A 155 -17.86 10.77 -6.84
N GLY A 156 -16.82 11.59 -7.03
CA GLY A 156 -15.46 11.25 -6.62
C GLY A 156 -15.34 11.02 -5.10
N ALA A 157 -16.01 11.89 -4.32
CA ALA A 157 -16.10 11.77 -2.87
C ALA A 157 -16.77 10.47 -2.41
N ASN A 158 -17.89 10.13 -3.04
CA ASN A 158 -18.60 8.91 -2.75
C ASN A 158 -17.75 7.68 -3.09
N ASN A 159 -17.09 7.68 -4.25
CA ASN A 159 -16.20 6.59 -4.65
C ASN A 159 -15.02 6.41 -3.70
N LEU A 160 -14.42 7.51 -3.21
CA LEU A 160 -13.36 7.47 -2.19
C LEU A 160 -13.87 6.85 -0.89
N SER A 161 -15.04 7.27 -0.40
CA SER A 161 -15.66 6.70 0.80
C SER A 161 -15.94 5.20 0.65
N ILE A 162 -16.45 4.79 -0.52
CA ILE A 162 -16.67 3.36 -0.84
C ILE A 162 -15.34 2.60 -0.84
N ALA A 163 -14.30 3.10 -1.49
CA ALA A 163 -12.99 2.46 -1.53
C ALA A 163 -12.39 2.30 -0.11
N VAL A 164 -12.49 3.33 0.73
CA VAL A 164 -12.03 3.27 2.13
C VAL A 164 -12.84 2.29 2.96
N HIS A 165 -14.17 2.28 2.80
CA HIS A 165 -15.03 1.32 3.47
C HIS A 165 -14.67 -0.12 3.07
N GLN A 166 -14.50 -0.35 1.78
CA GLN A 166 -14.10 -1.63 1.22
C GLN A 166 -12.75 -2.11 1.79
N ILE A 167 -11.72 -1.25 1.85
CA ILE A 167 -10.43 -1.60 2.45
C ILE A 167 -10.60 -2.01 3.92
N ARG A 168 -11.34 -1.20 4.69
CA ARG A 168 -11.61 -1.47 6.11
C ARG A 168 -12.35 -2.80 6.30
N SER A 169 -13.35 -3.09 5.46
CA SER A 169 -14.10 -4.34 5.51
C SER A 169 -13.24 -5.56 5.19
N SER A 170 -12.36 -5.49 4.18
CA SER A 170 -11.41 -6.57 3.86
C SER A 170 -10.43 -6.86 5.00
N ILE A 171 -9.96 -5.82 5.69
CA ILE A 171 -9.09 -5.97 6.86
C ILE A 171 -9.88 -6.56 8.05
N ALA A 172 -11.07 -6.02 8.31
CA ALA A 172 -11.93 -6.44 9.43
C ALA A 172 -12.41 -7.89 9.32
N ALA A 173 -12.52 -8.42 8.10
CA ALA A 173 -12.86 -9.82 7.86
C ALA A 173 -11.82 -10.81 8.43
N ILE A 174 -10.56 -10.39 8.54
CA ILE A 174 -9.47 -11.22 9.05
C ILE A 174 -9.10 -10.83 10.49
N LEU A 175 -9.23 -9.55 10.85
CA LEU A 175 -8.98 -9.05 12.19
C LEU A 175 -10.17 -8.20 12.71
N PRO A 176 -11.08 -8.79 13.50
CA PRO A 176 -12.26 -8.09 14.02
C PRO A 176 -11.92 -6.96 15.00
N LEU A 177 -10.73 -7.00 15.63
CA LEU A 177 -10.27 -6.04 16.62
C LEU A 177 -9.32 -5.02 15.98
N THR A 178 -9.93 -3.96 15.43
CA THR A 178 -9.41 -2.59 15.25
C THR A 178 -7.91 -2.43 15.02
N THR A 179 -7.48 -2.66 13.79
CA THR A 179 -6.37 -1.90 13.20
C THR A 179 -7.00 -0.75 12.42
N GLN A 180 -6.90 0.50 12.90
CA GLN A 180 -7.27 1.68 12.10
C GLN A 180 -6.20 1.90 11.03
N ALA A 181 -6.04 0.94 10.12
CA ALA A 181 -5.00 0.97 9.09
C ALA A 181 -5.09 2.24 8.22
N ILE A 182 -6.31 2.77 8.02
CA ILE A 182 -6.56 4.05 7.35
C ILE A 182 -7.04 5.10 8.35
N ILE A 183 -6.26 6.16 8.48
CA ILE A 183 -6.57 7.38 9.21
C ILE A 183 -7.38 8.30 8.29
N VAL A 184 -8.48 8.85 8.82
CA VAL A 184 -9.23 9.94 8.16
C VAL A 184 -9.42 11.06 9.17
N ARG A 185 -8.87 12.25 8.91
CA ARG A 185 -8.95 13.43 9.79
C ARG A 185 -9.19 14.68 8.97
N GLN A 186 -10.32 15.35 9.20
CA GLN A 186 -10.66 16.64 8.55
C GLN A 186 -10.50 16.63 7.00
N GLY A 187 -10.88 15.53 6.35
CA GLY A 187 -10.72 15.39 4.88
C GLY A 187 -9.32 15.02 4.42
N LEU A 188 -8.40 14.70 5.34
CA LEU A 188 -7.09 14.14 5.04
C LEU A 188 -7.09 12.63 5.31
N TYR A 189 -6.37 11.87 4.48
CA TYR A 189 -6.33 10.41 4.49
C TYR A 189 -4.90 9.91 4.56
N GLY A 190 -4.63 8.86 5.33
CA GLY A 190 -3.29 8.26 5.38
C GLY A 190 -3.34 6.88 5.99
N VAL A 191 -2.19 6.23 6.10
CA VAL A 191 -2.06 4.99 6.87
C VAL A 191 -1.50 5.27 8.26
N ASP A 192 -1.97 4.49 9.24
CA ASP A 192 -1.41 4.50 10.58
C ASP A 192 -0.16 3.60 10.64
N SER A 193 1.02 4.20 10.84
CA SER A 193 2.29 3.47 10.91
C SER A 193 2.43 2.57 12.13
N GLU A 194 1.64 2.80 13.19
CA GLU A 194 1.62 1.88 14.34
C GLU A 194 0.88 0.59 13.99
N CYS A 195 -0.04 0.67 13.04
CA CYS A 195 -0.96 -0.36 12.63
C CYS A 195 -0.52 -1.11 11.35
N VAL A 196 0.31 -0.47 10.53
CA VAL A 196 0.71 -0.94 9.20
C VAL A 196 2.24 -1.08 9.16
N SER A 197 2.74 -2.15 8.55
CA SER A 197 4.13 -2.30 8.13
C SER A 197 4.19 -2.38 6.61
N VAL A 198 5.23 -1.81 6.01
CA VAL A 198 5.40 -1.75 4.56
C VAL A 198 6.86 -2.05 4.22
N ASP A 199 7.10 -3.03 3.35
CA ASP A 199 8.45 -3.39 2.89
C ASP A 199 9.22 -2.20 2.29
N LEU A 200 8.52 -1.28 1.62
CA LEU A 200 9.09 -0.02 1.13
C LEU A 200 9.66 0.84 2.25
N TRP A 201 9.03 0.91 3.43
CA TRP A 201 9.53 1.69 4.56
C TRP A 201 10.79 1.07 5.15
N ASP A 202 10.84 -0.26 5.21
CA ASP A 202 12.02 -1.01 5.63
C ASP A 202 13.19 -0.78 4.67
N LEU A 203 12.92 -0.77 3.36
CA LEU A 203 13.92 -0.46 2.34
C LEU A 203 14.44 0.98 2.49
N GLN A 204 13.54 1.95 2.55
CA GLN A 204 13.90 3.37 2.69
C GLN A 204 14.73 3.62 3.97
N SER A 205 14.28 3.11 5.11
CA SER A 205 15.02 3.25 6.38
C SER A 205 16.39 2.57 6.34
N THR A 206 16.51 1.44 5.63
CA THR A 206 17.77 0.73 5.44
C THR A 206 18.71 1.53 4.53
N LEU A 207 18.21 2.13 3.44
CA LEU A 207 19.00 3.00 2.56
C LEU A 207 19.46 4.28 3.28
N ASP A 208 18.62 4.88 4.11
CA ASP A 208 19.00 6.03 4.95
C ASP A 208 20.10 5.66 5.95
N ALA A 209 20.01 4.47 6.56
CA ALA A 209 21.05 3.96 7.45
C ALA A 209 22.36 3.68 6.71
N ALA A 210 22.30 3.12 5.50
CA ALA A 210 23.47 2.94 4.64
C ALA A 210 24.14 4.28 4.30
N ARG A 211 23.35 5.30 3.93
CA ARG A 211 23.86 6.64 3.63
C ARG A 211 24.59 7.25 4.82
N ARG A 212 23.99 7.20 6.02
CA ARG A 212 24.64 7.69 7.25
C ARG A 212 25.94 6.95 7.56
N ALA A 213 25.96 5.63 7.38
CA ALA A 213 27.18 4.84 7.58
C ALA A 213 28.29 5.23 6.58
N LEU A 214 27.94 5.50 5.32
CA LEU A 214 28.89 6.00 4.31
C LEU A 214 29.44 7.38 4.66
N GLU A 215 28.58 8.31 5.12
CA GLU A 215 28.99 9.64 5.58
C GLU A 215 29.96 9.57 6.76
N LEU A 216 29.71 8.66 7.70
CA LEU A 216 30.58 8.38 8.84
C LEU A 216 31.81 7.54 8.49
N LYS A 217 31.95 7.12 7.22
CA LYS A 217 33.01 6.23 6.72
C LYS A 217 33.06 4.87 7.44
N ASP A 218 31.95 4.43 8.02
CA ASP A 218 31.77 3.10 8.60
C ASP A 218 31.43 2.10 7.49
N LYS A 219 32.47 1.61 6.82
CA LYS A 219 32.34 0.64 5.73
C LYS A 219 31.59 -0.64 6.13
N PRO A 220 31.89 -1.31 7.27
CA PRO A 220 31.16 -2.49 7.70
C PRO A 220 29.65 -2.25 7.86
N ALA A 221 29.24 -1.17 8.52
CA ALA A 221 27.83 -0.85 8.68
C ALA A 221 27.17 -0.51 7.34
N ALA A 222 27.84 0.26 6.49
CA ALA A 222 27.35 0.58 5.15
C ALA A 222 27.12 -0.70 4.31
N GLN A 223 28.09 -1.62 4.30
CA GLN A 223 27.97 -2.90 3.62
C GLN A 223 26.79 -3.73 4.12
N ALA A 224 26.60 -3.81 5.44
CA ALA A 224 25.50 -4.57 6.03
C ALA A 224 24.13 -3.97 5.63
N HIS A 225 23.99 -2.65 5.69
CA HIS A 225 22.75 -1.97 5.29
C HIS A 225 22.48 -2.09 3.79
N LEU A 226 23.48 -1.88 2.93
CA LEU A 226 23.30 -2.01 1.48
C LEU A 226 22.89 -3.44 1.09
N ARG A 227 23.48 -4.47 1.68
CA ARG A 227 23.05 -5.87 1.44
C ARG A 227 21.61 -6.12 1.86
N LYS A 228 21.23 -5.60 3.03
CA LYS A 228 19.85 -5.69 3.49
C LYS A 228 18.90 -4.97 2.52
N ALA A 229 19.28 -3.80 2.01
CA ALA A 229 18.47 -3.06 1.02
C ALA A 229 18.28 -3.86 -0.28
N ILE A 230 19.35 -4.44 -0.83
CA ILE A 230 19.25 -5.31 -2.03
C ILE A 230 18.34 -6.51 -1.78
N ASN A 231 18.44 -7.15 -0.62
CA ASN A 231 17.58 -8.28 -0.26
C ASN A 231 16.10 -7.92 -0.08
N LEU A 232 15.80 -6.66 0.28
CA LEU A 232 14.43 -6.14 0.36
C LEU A 232 13.87 -5.79 -1.02
N TYR A 233 14.72 -5.24 -1.91
CA TYR A 233 14.31 -4.82 -3.25
C TYR A 233 14.36 -5.96 -4.28
N LYS A 234 13.39 -6.86 -4.18
CA LYS A 234 13.28 -8.07 -5.04
C LYS A 234 12.49 -7.88 -6.33
N GLY A 235 11.79 -6.77 -6.49
CA GLY A 235 11.00 -6.47 -7.67
C GLY A 235 10.49 -5.03 -7.65
N ASP A 236 10.10 -4.56 -8.83
CA ASP A 236 9.66 -3.19 -9.03
C ASP A 236 8.47 -2.85 -8.14
N LEU A 237 8.43 -1.60 -7.70
CA LEU A 237 7.31 -1.07 -6.93
C LEU A 237 5.98 -1.30 -7.68
N LEU A 238 5.07 -2.07 -7.10
CA LEU A 238 3.80 -2.48 -7.70
C LEU A 238 4.00 -3.08 -9.10
N ALA A 239 4.87 -4.08 -9.23
CA ALA A 239 5.21 -4.72 -10.50
C ALA A 239 3.99 -5.19 -11.32
N SER A 240 2.87 -5.51 -10.66
CA SER A 240 1.62 -5.91 -11.33
C SER A 240 0.78 -4.75 -11.88
N ASP A 241 1.16 -3.49 -11.60
CA ASP A 241 0.48 -2.29 -12.05
C ASP A 241 1.48 -1.32 -12.73
N PRO A 242 2.05 -1.70 -13.88
CA PRO A 242 3.11 -0.93 -14.53
C PRO A 242 2.65 0.46 -15.01
N TYR A 243 1.36 0.61 -15.34
CA TYR A 243 0.78 1.81 -15.96
C TYR A 243 0.31 2.89 -14.97
N GLU A 244 0.54 2.72 -13.68
CA GLU A 244 0.19 3.74 -12.68
C GLU A 244 1.25 4.84 -12.66
N GLU A 245 0.98 5.98 -13.29
CA GLU A 245 1.94 7.07 -13.53
C GLU A 245 2.61 7.59 -12.25
N TRP A 246 1.87 7.66 -11.14
CA TRP A 246 2.37 8.10 -9.84
C TRP A 246 3.45 7.17 -9.26
N THR A 247 3.64 5.97 -9.82
CA THR A 247 4.72 5.05 -9.44
C THR A 247 6.01 5.27 -10.23
N ALA A 248 5.98 6.00 -11.35
CA ALA A 248 7.11 6.10 -12.27
C ALA A 248 8.35 6.73 -11.62
N GLU A 249 8.18 7.88 -10.97
CA GLU A 249 9.28 8.55 -10.27
C GLU A 249 9.78 7.76 -9.05
N PRO A 250 8.90 7.24 -8.16
CA PRO A 250 9.33 6.32 -7.09
C PRO A 250 10.12 5.10 -7.58
N ARG A 251 9.70 4.45 -8.67
CA ARG A 251 10.44 3.33 -9.28
C ARG A 251 11.83 3.77 -9.72
N ARG A 252 11.92 4.86 -10.47
CA ARG A 252 13.20 5.42 -10.95
C ARG A 252 14.16 5.72 -9.80
N ILE A 253 13.65 6.27 -8.69
CA ILE A 253 14.44 6.55 -7.48
C ILE A 253 14.95 5.24 -6.85
N LEU A 254 14.09 4.23 -6.71
CA LEU A 254 14.45 2.94 -6.14
C LEU A 254 15.45 2.19 -7.01
N ASP A 255 15.27 2.19 -8.33
CA ASP A 255 16.19 1.58 -9.28
C ASP A 255 17.56 2.24 -9.24
N THR A 256 17.60 3.57 -9.22
CA THR A 256 18.85 4.33 -9.09
C THR A 256 19.56 3.99 -7.78
N ALA A 257 18.83 3.99 -6.65
CA ALA A 257 19.41 3.67 -5.35
C ALA A 257 19.91 2.23 -5.28
N SER A 258 19.19 1.30 -5.91
CA SER A 258 19.56 -0.11 -5.92
C SER A 258 20.76 -0.38 -6.82
N HIS A 259 20.84 0.25 -7.98
CA HIS A 259 22.02 0.22 -8.85
C HIS A 259 23.25 0.77 -8.11
N GLN A 260 23.14 1.95 -7.48
CA GLN A 260 24.23 2.52 -6.66
C GLN A 260 24.68 1.59 -5.53
N ALA A 261 23.74 0.94 -4.85
CA ALA A 261 24.04 -0.03 -3.80
C ALA A 261 24.80 -1.25 -4.34
N LEU A 262 24.37 -1.81 -5.48
CA LEU A 262 25.07 -2.91 -6.15
C LEU A 262 26.48 -2.51 -6.61
N THR A 263 26.63 -1.33 -7.23
CA THR A 263 27.94 -0.81 -7.67
C THR A 263 28.90 -0.68 -6.49
N TRP A 264 28.44 -0.12 -5.37
CA TRP A 264 29.26 0.02 -4.17
C TRP A 264 29.68 -1.34 -3.60
N LEU A 265 28.73 -2.28 -3.51
CA LEU A 265 28.99 -3.63 -3.00
C LEU A 265 29.95 -4.42 -3.90
N ALA A 266 29.80 -4.31 -5.22
CA ALA A 266 30.69 -4.91 -6.20
C ALA A 266 32.12 -4.34 -6.09
N ALA A 267 32.25 -3.02 -5.94
CA ALA A 267 33.55 -2.38 -5.73
C ALA A 267 34.22 -2.85 -4.43
N GLU A 268 33.49 -2.89 -3.32
CA GLU A 268 34.03 -3.35 -2.04
C GLU A 268 34.43 -4.84 -2.10
N ALA A 269 33.61 -5.71 -2.71
CA ALA A 269 33.95 -7.12 -2.93
C ALA A 269 35.22 -7.29 -3.79
N SER A 270 35.32 -6.52 -4.89
CA SER A 270 36.48 -6.49 -5.78
C SER A 270 37.75 -6.07 -5.05
N THR A 271 37.70 -5.03 -4.20
CA THR A 271 38.86 -4.59 -3.42
C THR A 271 39.36 -5.62 -2.41
N ARG A 272 38.48 -6.50 -1.93
CA ARG A 272 38.83 -7.61 -1.03
C ARG A 272 39.28 -8.87 -1.78
N GLY A 273 39.29 -8.84 -3.10
CA GLY A 273 39.58 -10.00 -3.95
C GLY A 273 38.48 -11.07 -3.94
N ASN A 274 37.26 -10.73 -3.50
CA ASN A 274 36.13 -11.65 -3.55
C ASN A 274 35.44 -11.55 -4.93
N TRP A 275 36.07 -12.17 -5.92
CA TRP A 275 35.64 -12.10 -7.32
C TRP A 275 34.30 -12.81 -7.58
N GLN A 276 34.02 -13.89 -6.84
CA GLN A 276 32.75 -14.60 -6.94
C GLN A 276 31.58 -13.69 -6.54
N GLU A 277 31.72 -13.00 -5.42
CA GLU A 277 30.70 -12.04 -4.96
C GLU A 277 30.61 -10.80 -5.86
N THR A 278 31.73 -10.37 -6.45
CA THR A 278 31.73 -9.31 -7.46
C THR A 278 30.88 -9.72 -8.67
N LEU A 279 30.99 -10.97 -9.13
CA LEU A 279 30.18 -11.51 -10.22
C LEU A 279 28.70 -11.60 -9.83
N GLU A 280 28.38 -11.97 -8.60
CA GLU A 280 26.98 -12.00 -8.12
C GLU A 280 26.33 -10.61 -8.17
N PHE A 281 27.04 -9.57 -7.75
CA PHE A 281 26.53 -8.19 -7.82
C PHE A 281 26.47 -7.68 -9.27
N ALA A 282 27.49 -7.94 -10.09
CA ALA A 282 27.46 -7.58 -11.51
C ALA A 282 26.31 -8.28 -12.25
N SER A 283 26.03 -9.54 -11.94
CA SER A 283 24.90 -10.28 -12.51
C SER A 283 23.56 -9.66 -12.12
N GLN A 284 23.40 -9.22 -10.88
CA GLN A 284 22.19 -8.52 -10.44
C GLN A 284 22.03 -7.16 -11.12
N MET A 285 23.12 -6.43 -11.41
CA MET A 285 23.08 -5.20 -12.19
C MET A 285 22.59 -5.49 -13.62
N LEU A 286 23.16 -6.51 -14.27
CA LEU A 286 22.80 -6.92 -15.63
C LEU A 286 21.38 -7.49 -15.77
N GLN A 287 20.83 -8.09 -14.71
CA GLN A 287 19.43 -8.52 -14.70
C GLN A 287 18.46 -7.34 -14.72
N ARG A 288 18.87 -6.18 -14.18
CA ARG A 288 18.05 -4.96 -14.17
C ARG A 288 18.26 -4.13 -15.42
N ASP A 289 19.50 -3.99 -15.84
CA ASP A 289 19.88 -3.30 -17.07
C ASP A 289 20.94 -4.13 -17.81
N ALA A 290 20.48 -4.87 -18.82
CA ALA A 290 21.37 -5.71 -19.63
C ALA A 290 22.38 -4.87 -20.44
N SER A 291 22.08 -3.59 -20.67
CA SER A 291 22.94 -2.65 -21.39
C SER A 291 23.97 -1.95 -20.48
N ASP A 292 24.01 -2.26 -19.18
CA ASP A 292 24.97 -1.71 -18.24
C ASP A 292 26.40 -2.19 -18.55
N GLU A 293 27.09 -1.39 -19.36
CA GLU A 293 28.46 -1.67 -19.79
C GLU A 293 29.45 -1.70 -18.63
N ALA A 294 29.20 -0.95 -17.55
CA ALA A 294 30.07 -0.98 -16.37
C ALA A 294 29.94 -2.32 -15.62
N ALA A 295 28.73 -2.86 -15.51
CA ALA A 295 28.52 -4.20 -14.95
C ALA A 295 29.17 -5.29 -15.82
N HIS A 296 29.09 -5.19 -17.16
CA HIS A 296 29.83 -6.08 -18.06
C HIS A 296 31.33 -6.05 -17.80
N ARG A 297 31.93 -4.85 -17.67
CA ARG A 297 33.36 -4.71 -17.35
C ARG A 297 33.72 -5.31 -15.99
N LEU A 298 32.89 -5.11 -14.96
CA LEU A 298 33.10 -5.71 -13.64
C LEU A 298 33.10 -7.24 -13.72
N ALA A 299 32.17 -7.83 -14.47
CA ALA A 299 32.11 -9.27 -14.67
C ALA A 299 33.31 -9.79 -15.46
N MET A 300 33.72 -9.09 -16.53
CA MET A 300 34.92 -9.42 -17.30
C MET A 300 36.20 -9.42 -16.43
N ASP A 301 36.41 -8.38 -15.61
CA ASP A 301 37.58 -8.30 -14.74
C ASP A 301 37.55 -9.37 -13.64
N ALA A 302 36.39 -9.62 -13.04
CA ALA A 302 36.25 -10.69 -12.03
C ALA A 302 36.56 -12.08 -12.62
N HIS A 303 36.04 -12.40 -13.81
CA HIS A 303 36.38 -13.65 -14.50
C HIS A 303 37.88 -13.76 -14.80
N LEU A 304 38.51 -12.67 -15.24
CA LEU A 304 39.95 -12.61 -15.45
C LEU A 304 40.76 -12.93 -14.19
N LYS A 305 40.40 -12.30 -13.08
CA LYS A 305 41.07 -12.49 -11.78
C LYS A 305 40.92 -13.90 -11.22
N MET A 306 39.86 -14.59 -11.63
CA MET A 306 39.65 -16.02 -11.32
C MET A 306 40.33 -16.97 -12.32
N GLY A 307 40.99 -16.46 -13.37
CA GLY A 307 41.61 -17.28 -14.42
C GLY A 307 40.63 -17.79 -15.49
N ASN A 308 39.37 -17.37 -15.45
CA ASN A 308 38.30 -17.82 -16.34
C ASN A 308 38.24 -16.97 -17.63
N ARG A 309 39.33 -17.00 -18.41
CA ARG A 309 39.49 -16.16 -19.61
C ARG A 309 38.40 -16.36 -20.67
N SER A 310 37.97 -17.60 -20.88
CA SER A 310 36.89 -17.93 -21.81
C SER A 310 35.57 -17.27 -21.41
N GLN A 311 35.25 -17.26 -20.12
CA GLN A 311 34.05 -16.60 -19.58
C GLN A 311 34.12 -15.08 -19.73
N ALA A 312 35.28 -14.48 -19.47
CA ALA A 312 35.48 -13.05 -19.68
C ALA A 312 35.26 -12.64 -21.17
N LEU A 313 35.71 -13.47 -22.12
CA LEU A 313 35.50 -13.21 -23.54
C LEU A 313 34.02 -13.40 -23.96
N GLN A 314 33.35 -14.41 -23.41
CA GLN A 314 31.90 -14.60 -23.60
C GLN A 314 31.11 -13.39 -23.07
N GLN A 315 31.48 -12.88 -21.89
CA GLN A 315 30.86 -11.69 -21.32
C GLN A 315 31.03 -10.45 -22.23
N TYR A 316 32.23 -10.27 -22.81
CA TYR A 316 32.45 -9.18 -23.77
C TYR A 316 31.59 -9.32 -25.02
N GLN A 317 31.46 -10.52 -25.57
CA GLN A 317 30.59 -10.77 -26.74
C GLN A 317 29.13 -10.46 -26.42
N LEU A 318 28.65 -10.87 -25.24
CA LEU A 318 27.32 -10.54 -24.76
C LEU A 318 27.13 -9.02 -24.62
N CYS A 319 28.12 -8.31 -24.07
CA CYS A 319 28.10 -6.85 -23.99
C CYS A 319 27.96 -6.19 -25.37
N VAL A 320 28.77 -6.61 -26.35
CA VAL A 320 28.73 -6.10 -27.73
C VAL A 320 27.35 -6.32 -28.35
N GLU A 321 26.80 -7.52 -28.21
CA GLU A 321 25.49 -7.87 -28.78
C GLU A 321 24.38 -7.04 -28.14
N THR A 322 24.35 -6.95 -26.82
CA THR A 322 23.32 -6.23 -26.07
C THR A 322 23.36 -4.73 -26.34
N LEU A 323 24.54 -4.10 -26.30
CA LEU A 323 24.68 -2.66 -26.61
C LEU A 323 24.25 -2.33 -28.03
N ARG A 324 24.57 -3.20 -29.00
CA ARG A 324 24.14 -3.03 -30.38
C ARG A 324 22.61 -3.17 -30.50
N ARG A 325 22.02 -4.18 -29.85
CA ARG A 325 20.59 -4.47 -29.91
C ARG A 325 19.74 -3.38 -29.25
N GLU A 326 20.13 -2.95 -28.05
CA GLU A 326 19.30 -2.09 -27.19
C GLU A 326 19.57 -0.60 -27.41
N LEU A 327 20.82 -0.23 -27.68
CA LEU A 327 21.24 1.17 -27.78
C LEU A 327 21.78 1.55 -29.17
N GLY A 328 22.03 0.58 -30.05
CA GLY A 328 22.59 0.84 -31.38
C GLY A 328 24.05 1.31 -31.37
N VAL A 329 24.76 1.11 -30.25
CA VAL A 329 26.14 1.58 -30.06
C VAL A 329 27.14 0.42 -29.97
N THR A 330 28.42 0.73 -30.15
CA THR A 330 29.53 -0.19 -29.88
C THR A 330 30.09 0.02 -28.47
N PRO A 331 30.75 -0.98 -27.86
CA PRO A 331 31.39 -0.80 -26.56
C PRO A 331 32.39 0.36 -26.52
N SER A 332 32.53 0.95 -25.35
CA SER A 332 33.46 2.02 -25.03
C SER A 332 34.93 1.58 -25.23
N PRO A 333 35.86 2.55 -25.41
CA PRO A 333 37.29 2.26 -25.48
C PRO A 333 37.82 1.47 -24.28
N GLU A 334 37.32 1.74 -23.07
CA GLU A 334 37.71 1.06 -21.84
C GLU A 334 37.36 -0.43 -21.89
N THR A 335 36.16 -0.76 -22.36
CA THR A 335 35.70 -2.15 -22.50
C THR A 335 36.48 -2.89 -23.57
N ARG A 336 36.75 -2.24 -24.71
CA ARG A 336 37.57 -2.82 -25.78
C ARG A 336 39.01 -3.11 -25.33
N ARG A 337 39.64 -2.17 -24.62
CA ARG A 337 40.99 -2.39 -24.05
C ARG A 337 41.03 -3.55 -23.07
N LEU A 338 39.97 -3.74 -22.27
CA LEU A 338 39.87 -4.90 -21.39
C LEU A 338 39.79 -6.21 -22.19
N ALA A 339 39.04 -6.21 -23.30
CA ALA A 339 38.95 -7.36 -24.19
C ALA A 339 40.25 -7.65 -24.97
N GLU A 340 41.03 -6.64 -25.35
CA GLU A 340 42.35 -6.83 -25.99
C GLU A 340 43.31 -7.58 -25.05
N ARG A 341 43.31 -7.27 -23.76
CA ARG A 341 44.06 -8.03 -22.73
C ARG A 341 43.58 -9.49 -22.56
N LEU A 342 42.38 -9.83 -23.05
CA LEU A 342 41.86 -11.20 -23.12
C LEU A 342 42.29 -11.94 -24.39
N ALA A 343 42.93 -11.29 -25.35
CA ALA A 343 43.39 -11.91 -26.59
C ALA A 343 44.89 -12.31 -26.54
N ASP A 344 45.72 -11.62 -25.75
CA ASP A 344 47.16 -11.85 -25.56
C ASP A 344 47.55 -12.97 -24.57
#